data_AF-A0A535B003-F1
#
_entry.id   AF-A0A535B003-F1
#
_cell.length_a   1.000
_cell.length_b   1.000
_cell.length_c   1.000
_cell.angle_alpha   90.00
_cell.angle_beta   90.00
_cell.angle_gamma   90.00
#
_symmetry.space_group_name_H-M   'P 1'
#
loop_
_entity.id
_entity.type
_entity.pdbx_description
1 polymer ?
#
loop_
_entity_poly.entity_id
_entity_poly.type
_entity_poly.pdbx_seq_one_letter_code
_entity_poly.pdbx_strand_id
1 'polypeptide(L)'
;MDSIIDQAKRKVGAWAESHKHVVLYDEESSTFLDVASAKRIRLSWRDLKDFEEKIHPETKDHYLVLLFENDTQIALVDPGGIAFAPSTENTGPLRDLPPVVCFKDFFTLKGRVDHYLYDHPDEPTPRECLDLVMICIATLDGARAVGFDVGDLEGELEKSLNEIERTTG
;
A
#
# COMPACT_ATOMS: atom_id res chain seq x y z
N MET A 1 30.94 16.07 0.40
CA MET A 1 29.78 15.89 -0.49
C MET A 1 28.98 14.77 0.14
N ASP A 2 27.76 15.06 0.57
CA ASP A 2 26.94 14.06 1.27
C ASP A 2 26.54 12.96 0.31
N SER A 3 26.58 11.71 0.79
CA SER A 3 26.12 10.59 -0.01
C SER A 3 24.63 10.74 -0.33
N ILE A 4 24.16 10.12 -1.41
CA ILE A 4 22.73 10.09 -1.74
C ILE A 4 21.89 9.52 -0.60
N ILE A 5 22.44 8.54 0.12
CA ILE A 5 21.82 7.92 1.30
C ILE A 5 21.66 8.96 2.43
N ASP A 6 22.69 9.77 2.72
CA ASP A 6 22.61 10.79 3.77
C ASP A 6 21.57 11.87 3.43
N GLN A 7 21.48 12.24 2.16
CA GLN A 7 20.48 13.19 1.68
C GLN A 7 19.07 12.61 1.79
N ALA A 8 18.87 11.36 1.36
CA ALA A 8 17.60 10.66 1.43
C ALA A 8 17.13 10.49 2.88
N LYS A 9 18.00 10.05 3.79
CA LYS A 9 17.70 9.92 5.22
C LYS A 9 17.20 11.21 5.85
N ARG A 10 17.87 12.35 5.56
CA ARG A 10 17.42 13.65 6.06
C ARG A 10 16.05 14.05 5.51
N LYS A 11 15.82 13.82 4.23
CA LYS A 11 14.54 14.15 3.58
C LYS A 11 13.41 13.29 4.11
N VAL A 12 13.64 11.99 4.22
CA VAL A 12 12.72 11.04 4.85
C VAL A 12 12.43 11.41 6.30
N GLY A 13 13.46 11.71 7.09
CA GLY A 13 13.30 12.12 8.49
C GLY A 13 12.48 13.40 8.61
N ALA A 14 12.78 14.43 7.81
CA ALA A 14 12.03 15.67 7.81
C ALA A 14 10.56 15.48 7.38
N TRP A 15 10.31 14.68 6.34
CA TRP A 15 8.96 14.40 5.87
C TRP A 15 8.17 13.58 6.88
N ALA A 16 8.76 12.53 7.47
CA ALA A 16 8.09 11.72 8.47
C ALA A 16 7.77 12.53 9.74
N GLU A 17 8.65 13.46 10.13
CA GLU A 17 8.41 14.36 11.26
C GLU A 17 7.18 15.26 11.04
N SER A 18 6.99 15.79 9.83
CA SER A 18 5.81 16.61 9.50
C SER A 18 4.55 15.81 9.21
N HIS A 19 4.66 14.50 8.95
CA HIS A 19 3.54 13.64 8.53
C HIS A 19 3.37 12.40 9.44
N LYS A 20 3.60 12.56 10.75
CA LYS A 20 3.49 11.47 11.76
C LYS A 20 2.11 10.80 11.83
N HIS A 21 1.07 11.46 11.33
CA HIS A 21 -0.27 10.90 11.28
C HIS A 21 -0.45 9.84 10.18
N VAL A 22 0.49 9.73 9.22
CA VAL A 22 0.42 8.75 8.13
C VAL A 22 1.61 7.79 8.11
N VAL A 23 2.83 8.25 8.45
CA VAL A 23 4.02 7.39 8.52
C VAL A 23 4.85 7.75 9.75
N LEU A 24 5.25 6.74 10.53
CA LEU A 24 6.30 6.90 11.55
C LEU A 24 7.60 6.30 11.02
N TYR A 25 8.71 7.00 11.23
CA TYR A 25 10.04 6.54 10.86
C TYR A 25 10.90 6.37 12.10
N ASP A 26 11.40 5.15 12.32
CA ASP A 26 12.45 4.86 13.29
C ASP A 26 13.80 4.83 12.56
N GLU A 27 14.59 5.87 12.78
CA GLU A 27 15.90 6.02 12.14
C GLU A 27 16.92 4.97 12.61
N GLU A 28 16.85 4.54 13.87
CA GLU A 28 17.82 3.59 14.45
C GLU A 28 17.67 2.21 13.81
N SER A 29 16.43 1.72 13.70
CA SER A 29 16.15 0.45 13.04
C SER A 29 15.98 0.55 11.52
N SER A 30 15.90 1.79 10.99
CA SER A 30 15.55 2.09 9.60
C SER A 30 14.22 1.49 9.20
N THR A 31 13.19 1.67 10.04
CA THR A 31 11.87 1.07 9.86
C THR A 31 10.81 2.15 9.63
N PHE A 32 9.97 1.96 8.63
CA PHE A 32 8.71 2.69 8.54
C PHE A 32 7.57 1.90 9.16
N LEU A 33 6.66 2.60 9.83
CA LEU A 33 5.34 2.13 10.21
C LEU A 33 4.30 2.92 9.39
N ASP A 34 3.50 2.21 8.60
CA ASP A 34 2.30 2.76 8.00
C ASP A 34 1.20 2.89 9.07
N VAL A 35 0.73 4.10 9.33
CA VAL A 35 -0.18 4.37 10.45
C VAL A 35 -1.58 3.79 10.19
N ALA A 36 -2.02 3.75 8.93
CA ALA A 36 -3.34 3.24 8.58
C ALA A 36 -3.47 1.73 8.82
N SER A 37 -2.39 0.98 8.60
CA SER A 37 -2.38 -0.49 8.70
C SER A 37 -1.62 -1.05 9.90
N ALA A 38 -0.86 -0.20 10.60
CA ALA A 38 0.15 -0.61 11.57
C ALA A 38 1.22 -1.56 11.02
N LYS A 39 1.34 -1.69 9.69
CA LYS A 39 2.34 -2.53 9.03
C LYS A 39 3.69 -1.86 9.02
N ARG A 40 4.74 -2.68 9.09
CA ARG A 40 6.13 -2.22 9.15
C ARG A 40 6.92 -2.73 7.96
N ILE A 41 7.78 -1.89 7.44
CA ILE A 41 8.84 -2.27 6.49
C ILE A 41 10.18 -1.76 6.98
N ARG A 42 11.20 -2.59 6.84
CA ARG A 42 12.58 -2.20 7.07
C ARG A 42 13.20 -1.73 5.77
N LEU A 43 13.75 -0.53 5.77
CA LEU A 43 14.48 0.03 4.64
C LEU A 43 15.90 -0.50 4.61
N SER A 44 16.28 -1.06 3.46
CA SER A 44 17.67 -1.33 3.18
C SER A 44 18.30 -0.11 2.51
N TRP A 45 18.83 0.81 3.33
CA TRP A 45 19.51 2.01 2.82
C TRP A 45 20.68 1.70 1.88
N ARG A 46 21.27 0.50 2.00
CA ARG A 46 22.36 0.04 1.11
C ARG A 46 21.89 -0.22 -0.32
N ASP A 47 20.60 -0.53 -0.47
CA ASP A 47 19.99 -0.84 -1.76
C ASP A 47 19.29 0.40 -2.35
N LEU A 48 19.42 1.57 -1.70
CA LEU A 48 18.87 2.82 -2.24
C LEU A 48 19.70 3.26 -3.45
N LYS A 49 19.04 3.32 -4.60
CA LYS A 49 19.61 3.74 -5.88
C LYS A 49 19.42 5.24 -6.09
N ASP A 50 18.22 5.76 -5.84
CA ASP A 50 17.89 7.19 -5.98
C ASP A 50 16.72 7.59 -5.08
N PHE A 51 16.49 8.90 -4.91
CA PHE A 51 15.27 9.43 -4.30
C PHE A 51 14.84 10.74 -4.97
N GLU A 52 13.52 10.95 -5.05
CA GLU A 52 12.95 12.13 -5.67
C GLU A 52 11.89 12.76 -4.76
N GLU A 53 11.91 14.09 -4.65
CA GLU A 53 10.83 14.86 -4.05
C GLU A 53 9.95 15.42 -5.16
N LYS A 54 8.64 15.16 -5.07
CA LYS A 54 7.65 15.54 -6.07
C LYS A 54 6.49 16.27 -5.43
N ILE A 55 5.74 16.98 -6.25
CA ILE A 55 4.54 17.72 -5.83
C ILE A 55 3.34 17.05 -6.47
N HIS A 56 2.37 16.67 -5.66
CA HIS A 56 1.12 16.07 -6.15
C HIS A 56 0.36 17.10 -7.00
N PRO A 57 -0.04 16.78 -8.24
CA PRO A 57 -0.55 17.77 -9.18
C PRO A 57 -1.86 18.42 -8.72
N GLU A 58 -2.70 17.67 -8.01
CA GLU A 58 -4.01 18.13 -7.55
C GLU A 58 -3.95 18.83 -6.19
N THR A 59 -3.34 18.17 -5.20
CA THR A 59 -3.34 18.65 -3.80
C THR A 59 -2.22 19.64 -3.50
N LYS A 60 -1.18 19.69 -4.35
CA LYS A 60 0.04 20.49 -4.15
C LYS A 60 0.90 20.05 -2.97
N ASP A 61 0.61 18.89 -2.38
CA ASP A 61 1.41 18.34 -1.30
C ASP A 61 2.72 17.73 -1.81
N HIS A 62 3.74 17.77 -0.97
CA HIS A 62 5.03 17.17 -1.25
C HIS A 62 5.02 15.68 -0.90
N TYR A 63 5.52 14.85 -1.81
CA TYR A 63 5.73 13.42 -1.58
C TYR A 63 7.16 13.01 -1.94
N LEU A 64 7.66 11.99 -1.25
CA LEU A 64 9.00 11.46 -1.46
C LEU A 64 8.92 10.09 -2.12
N VAL A 65 9.66 9.87 -3.20
CA VAL A 65 9.83 8.57 -3.84
C VAL A 65 11.22 8.05 -3.53
N LEU A 66 11.32 6.80 -3.08
CA LEU A 66 12.57 6.08 -2.89
C LEU A 66 12.65 4.98 -3.95
N LEU A 67 13.74 4.95 -4.71
CA LEU A 67 14.03 3.95 -5.72
C LEU A 67 15.16 3.04 -5.23
N PHE A 68 14.94 1.73 -5.31
CA PHE A 68 15.91 0.72 -4.89
C PHE A 68 16.57 0.01 -6.09
N GLU A 69 17.70 -0.64 -5.85
CA GLU A 69 18.49 -1.37 -6.87
C GLU A 69 17.74 -2.55 -7.51
N ASN A 70 16.76 -3.11 -6.83
CA ASN A 70 15.87 -4.16 -7.35
C ASN A 70 14.70 -3.61 -8.18
N ASP A 71 14.78 -2.33 -8.59
CA ASP A 71 13.75 -1.56 -9.31
C ASP A 71 12.40 -1.43 -8.57
N THR A 72 12.34 -1.84 -7.30
CA THR A 72 11.19 -1.54 -6.44
C THR A 72 11.20 -0.07 -6.04
N GLN A 73 10.00 0.46 -5.82
CA GLN A 73 9.79 1.84 -5.44
C GLN A 73 8.75 1.90 -4.34
N ILE A 74 9.00 2.78 -3.36
CA ILE A 74 7.99 3.19 -2.39
C ILE A 74 7.89 4.71 -2.41
N ALA A 75 6.68 5.22 -2.17
CA ALA A 75 6.44 6.64 -2.02
C ALA A 75 5.83 6.94 -0.64
N LEU A 76 6.31 8.01 -0.01
CA LEU A 76 5.72 8.57 1.20
C LEU A 76 4.76 9.68 0.80
N VAL A 77 3.47 9.47 1.04
CA VAL A 77 2.37 10.33 0.58
C VAL A 77 1.42 10.66 1.74
N ASP A 78 0.91 11.89 1.78
CA ASP A 78 -0.20 12.28 2.66
C ASP A 78 -1.43 12.50 1.76
N PRO A 79 -2.59 11.85 2.02
CA PRO A 79 -2.97 11.10 3.21
C PRO A 79 -2.89 9.58 3.11
N GLY A 80 -2.12 9.05 2.16
CA GLY A 80 -2.05 7.61 1.86
C GLY A 80 -1.11 6.79 2.73
N GLY A 81 -0.08 7.41 3.35
CA GLY A 81 0.97 6.70 4.06
C GLY A 81 2.06 6.21 3.12
N ILE A 82 2.32 4.90 3.13
CA ILE A 82 3.33 4.28 2.27
C ILE A 82 2.63 3.71 1.03
N ALA A 83 2.94 4.28 -0.12
CA ALA A 83 2.39 3.87 -1.40
C ALA A 83 3.41 3.08 -2.23
N PHE A 84 2.91 2.17 -3.05
CA PHE A 84 3.69 1.23 -3.86
C PHE A 84 2.91 0.87 -5.13
N ALA A 85 3.60 0.27 -6.10
CA ALA A 85 2.92 -0.28 -7.28
C ALA A 85 2.16 -1.56 -6.88
N PRO A 86 0.90 -1.73 -7.31
CA PRO A 86 0.22 -3.01 -7.16
C PRO A 86 0.88 -4.06 -8.06
N SER A 87 0.72 -5.34 -7.71
CA SER A 87 1.18 -6.47 -8.53
C SER A 87 -0.01 -7.29 -9.02
N THR A 88 0.04 -7.70 -10.28
CA THR A 88 -1.01 -8.53 -10.90
C THR A 88 -0.62 -10.01 -11.00
N GLU A 89 0.39 -10.42 -10.22
CA GLU A 89 0.93 -11.78 -10.24
C GLU A 89 -0.14 -12.84 -9.98
N ASN A 90 -1.01 -12.63 -8.98
CA ASN A 90 -2.07 -13.59 -8.63
C ASN A 90 -3.45 -13.28 -9.21
N THR A 91 -3.61 -12.13 -9.87
CA THR A 91 -4.92 -11.66 -10.35
C THR A 91 -5.04 -11.62 -11.87
N GLY A 92 -3.91 -11.61 -12.57
CA GLY A 92 -3.86 -11.28 -13.99
C GLY A 92 -4.21 -9.81 -14.26
N PRO A 93 -4.32 -9.40 -15.53
CA PRO A 93 -4.60 -8.01 -15.88
C PRO A 93 -5.97 -7.55 -15.36
N LEU A 94 -5.98 -6.52 -14.53
CA LEU A 94 -7.20 -5.89 -14.01
C LEU A 94 -7.52 -4.61 -14.78
N ARG A 95 -8.81 -4.39 -15.03
CA ARG A 95 -9.29 -3.11 -15.56
C ARG A 95 -9.28 -2.09 -14.43
N ASP A 96 -8.90 -0.85 -14.76
CA ASP A 96 -8.96 0.30 -13.85
C ASP A 96 -8.12 0.16 -12.55
N LEU A 97 -7.11 -0.73 -12.54
CA LEU A 97 -6.16 -0.83 -11.44
C LEU A 97 -5.29 0.44 -11.38
N PRO A 98 -5.30 1.20 -10.25
CA PRO A 98 -4.46 2.37 -10.11
C PRO A 98 -2.98 2.01 -10.24
N PRO A 99 -2.14 2.86 -10.86
CA PRO A 99 -0.71 2.57 -11.03
C PRO A 99 0.06 2.60 -9.71
N VAL A 100 -0.52 3.20 -8.67
CA VAL A 100 0.03 3.34 -7.32
C VAL A 100 -1.12 3.20 -6.33
N VAL A 101 -0.90 2.41 -5.28
CA VAL A 101 -1.88 2.13 -4.21
C VAL A 101 -1.20 2.18 -2.84
N CYS A 102 -1.99 2.25 -1.77
CA CYS A 102 -1.52 2.16 -0.39
C CYS A 102 -2.47 1.32 0.48
N PHE A 103 -2.09 1.04 1.74
CA PHE A 103 -2.96 0.29 2.64
C PHE A 103 -4.28 1.01 2.97
N LYS A 104 -4.31 2.33 2.92
CA LYS A 104 -5.56 3.08 3.10
C LYS A 104 -6.55 2.82 1.97
N ASP A 105 -6.07 2.66 0.74
CA ASP A 105 -6.91 2.24 -0.39
C ASP A 105 -7.43 0.82 -0.15
N PHE A 106 -6.56 -0.11 0.27
CA PHE A 106 -6.96 -1.47 0.64
C PHE A 106 -8.11 -1.49 1.66
N PHE A 107 -7.98 -0.78 2.79
CA PHE A 107 -9.05 -0.77 3.80
C PHE A 107 -10.34 -0.11 3.29
N THR A 108 -10.23 0.91 2.45
CA THR A 108 -11.39 1.56 1.83
C THR A 108 -12.14 0.57 0.93
N LEU A 109 -11.41 -0.18 0.10
CA LEU A 109 -11.99 -1.18 -0.80
C LEU A 109 -12.52 -2.39 -0.02
N LYS A 110 -11.76 -2.89 0.96
CA LYS A 110 -12.16 -3.99 1.84
C LYS A 110 -13.43 -3.67 2.62
N GLY A 111 -13.59 -2.44 3.11
CA GLY A 111 -14.82 -2.00 3.77
C GLY A 111 -16.04 -2.04 2.85
N ARG A 112 -15.87 -1.79 1.54
CA ARG A 112 -16.95 -1.95 0.55
C ARG A 112 -17.29 -3.41 0.30
N VAL A 113 -16.28 -4.28 0.23
CA VAL A 113 -16.48 -5.73 0.14
C VAL A 113 -17.27 -6.22 1.35
N ASP A 114 -16.87 -5.84 2.55
CA ASP A 114 -17.54 -6.23 3.79
C ASP A 114 -18.98 -5.72 3.86
N HIS A 115 -19.23 -4.50 3.37
CA HIS A 115 -20.59 -3.97 3.25
C HIS A 115 -21.48 -4.86 2.36
N TYR A 116 -20.98 -5.27 1.18
CA TYR A 116 -21.74 -6.15 0.29
C TYR A 116 -21.99 -7.55 0.86
N LEU A 117 -21.04 -8.08 1.65
CA LEU A 117 -21.14 -9.44 2.18
C LEU A 117 -21.96 -9.54 3.47
N TYR A 118 -21.88 -8.53 4.33
CA TYR A 118 -22.37 -8.65 5.71
C TYR A 118 -23.51 -7.69 6.06
N ASP A 119 -23.62 -6.54 5.39
CA ASP A 119 -24.67 -5.57 5.72
C ASP A 119 -25.99 -5.86 4.99
N HIS A 120 -25.95 -6.61 3.88
CA HIS A 120 -27.11 -6.98 3.05
C HIS A 120 -27.14 -8.50 2.75
N PRO A 121 -27.29 -9.38 3.76
CA PRO A 121 -27.16 -10.83 3.59
C PRO A 121 -28.25 -11.46 2.69
N ASP A 122 -29.38 -10.77 2.50
CA ASP A 122 -30.49 -11.22 1.66
C ASP A 122 -30.36 -10.75 0.19
N GLU A 123 -29.39 -9.89 -0.12
CA GLU A 123 -29.13 -9.40 -1.47
C GLU A 123 -28.05 -10.25 -2.17
N PRO A 124 -28.21 -10.54 -3.47
CA PRO A 124 -27.18 -11.23 -4.22
C PRO A 124 -25.92 -10.37 -4.30
N THR A 125 -24.76 -10.97 -4.02
CA THR A 125 -23.48 -10.28 -4.09
C THR A 125 -23.24 -9.73 -5.51
N PRO A 126 -23.04 -8.41 -5.68
CA PRO A 126 -22.80 -7.84 -6.99
C PRO A 126 -21.51 -8.38 -7.62
N ARG A 127 -21.48 -8.50 -8.95
CA ARG A 127 -20.25 -8.89 -9.68
C ARG A 127 -19.07 -7.96 -9.39
N GLU A 128 -19.36 -6.68 -9.19
CA GLU A 128 -18.38 -5.66 -8.82
C GLU A 128 -17.67 -5.97 -7.50
N CYS A 129 -18.28 -6.76 -6.60
CA CYS A 129 -17.64 -7.20 -5.37
C CYS A 129 -16.40 -8.06 -5.65
N LEU A 130 -16.46 -8.94 -6.65
CA LEU A 130 -15.30 -9.74 -7.07
C LEU A 130 -14.19 -8.83 -7.63
N ASP A 131 -14.54 -7.84 -8.46
CA ASP A 131 -13.56 -6.88 -9.00
C ASP A 131 -12.83 -6.13 -7.88
N LEU A 132 -13.56 -5.69 -6.84
CA LEU A 132 -12.97 -5.05 -5.65
C LEU A 132 -12.01 -5.98 -4.92
N VAL A 133 -12.38 -7.26 -4.75
CA VAL A 133 -11.51 -8.26 -4.14
C VAL A 133 -10.24 -8.47 -4.97
N MET A 134 -10.33 -8.54 -6.29
CA MET A 134 -9.15 -8.67 -7.15
C MET A 134 -8.21 -7.47 -7.01
N ILE A 135 -8.74 -6.24 -6.90
CA ILE A 135 -7.90 -5.05 -6.64
C ILE A 135 -7.25 -5.13 -5.25
N CYS A 136 -7.96 -5.62 -4.23
CA CYS A 136 -7.39 -5.87 -2.91
C CYS A 136 -6.24 -6.89 -2.95
N ILE A 137 -6.38 -8.00 -3.67
CA ILE A 137 -5.29 -8.99 -3.86
C ILE A 137 -4.09 -8.32 -4.53
N ALA A 138 -4.32 -7.58 -5.62
CA ALA A 138 -3.23 -6.91 -6.34
C ALA A 138 -2.50 -5.87 -5.49
N THR A 139 -3.23 -5.22 -4.58
CA THR A 139 -2.66 -4.29 -3.58
C THR A 139 -1.77 -5.03 -2.59
N LEU A 140 -2.23 -6.15 -2.02
CA LEU A 140 -1.43 -6.94 -1.06
C LEU A 140 -0.20 -7.59 -1.73
N ASP A 141 -0.32 -8.04 -2.98
CA ASP A 141 0.81 -8.55 -3.74
C ASP A 141 1.89 -7.47 -3.96
N GLY A 142 1.47 -6.24 -4.27
CA GLY A 142 2.38 -5.09 -4.38
C GLY A 142 3.06 -4.75 -3.05
N ALA A 143 2.29 -4.76 -1.96
CA ALA A 143 2.81 -4.55 -0.61
C ALA A 143 3.86 -5.60 -0.23
N ARG A 144 3.60 -6.87 -0.53
CA ARG A 144 4.53 -7.98 -0.32
C ARG A 144 5.80 -7.81 -1.14
N ALA A 145 5.68 -7.39 -2.41
CA ALA A 145 6.81 -7.18 -3.30
C ALA A 145 7.78 -6.09 -2.79
N VAL A 146 7.27 -5.08 -2.08
CA VAL A 146 8.09 -4.04 -1.42
C VAL A 146 8.50 -4.40 0.02
N GLY A 147 8.15 -5.60 0.49
CA GLY A 147 8.66 -6.18 1.73
C GLY A 147 7.76 -6.09 2.96
N PHE A 148 6.47 -5.74 2.81
CA PHE A 148 5.52 -5.81 3.92
C PHE A 148 5.14 -7.26 4.25
N ASP A 149 4.92 -7.53 5.55
CA ASP A 149 4.22 -8.73 6.01
C ASP A 149 2.70 -8.48 6.01
N VAL A 150 1.99 -9.17 5.12
CA VAL A 150 0.57 -8.97 4.81
C VAL A 150 -0.28 -10.23 5.07
N GLY A 151 0.29 -11.28 5.68
CA GLY A 151 -0.38 -12.59 5.77
C GLY A 151 -1.70 -12.62 6.55
N ASP A 152 -1.86 -11.76 7.54
CA ASP A 152 -3.13 -11.53 8.26
C ASP A 152 -4.21 -10.90 7.35
N LEU A 153 -3.86 -9.86 6.58
CA LEU A 153 -4.77 -9.19 5.65
C LEU A 153 -5.17 -10.13 4.49
N GLU A 154 -4.25 -10.98 4.05
CA GLU A 154 -4.53 -12.03 3.08
C GLU A 154 -5.52 -13.05 3.63
N GLY A 155 -5.32 -13.50 4.88
CA GLY A 155 -6.26 -14.40 5.55
C GLY A 155 -7.64 -13.77 5.79
N GLU A 156 -7.73 -12.45 5.96
CA GLU A 156 -9.01 -11.73 5.99
C GLU A 156 -9.69 -11.69 4.62
N LEU A 157 -8.92 -11.46 3.55
CA LEU A 157 -9.44 -11.41 2.20
C LEU A 157 -9.88 -12.79 1.70
N GLU A 158 -9.18 -13.86 2.09
CA GLU A 158 -9.54 -15.25 1.81
C GLU A 158 -10.90 -15.60 2.44
N LYS A 159 -11.22 -15.10 3.63
CA LYS A 159 -12.56 -15.27 4.23
C LYS A 159 -13.64 -14.60 3.39
N SER A 160 -13.39 -13.40 2.88
CA SER A 160 -14.32 -12.70 1.99
C SER A 160 -14.52 -13.46 0.66
N LEU A 161 -13.46 -14.01 0.07
CA LEU A 161 -13.54 -14.85 -1.14
C LEU A 161 -14.39 -16.10 -0.91
N ASN A 162 -14.13 -16.84 0.16
CA ASN A 162 -14.91 -18.03 0.51
C ASN A 162 -16.40 -17.72 0.67
N GLU A 163 -16.72 -16.54 1.22
CA GLU A 163 -18.11 -16.10 1.36
C GLU A 163 -18.76 -15.77 0.01
N ILE A 164 -18.04 -15.10 -0.90
CA ILE A 164 -18.51 -14.84 -2.27
C ILE A 164 -18.76 -16.15 -3.01
N GLU A 165 -17.84 -17.12 -2.91
CA GLU A 165 -18.00 -18.44 -3.56
C GLU A 165 -19.23 -19.18 -3.02
N ARG A 166 -19.50 -19.06 -1.72
CA ARG A 166 -20.67 -19.66 -1.06
C ARG A 166 -22.01 -19.04 -1.52
N THR A 167 -22.03 -17.74 -1.83
CA THR A 167 -23.27 -17.05 -2.25
C THR A 167 -23.50 -17.10 -3.77
N THR A 168 -22.47 -17.41 -4.56
CA THR A 168 -22.53 -17.44 -6.02
C THR A 168 -22.54 -18.84 -6.64
N GLY A 169 -22.16 -19.88 -5.88
CA GLY A 169 -22.23 -21.30 -6.26
C GLY A 169 -23.58 -21.95 -5.99
#